data_AF-A0A6L9ZQV7-F1
#
_entry.id   AF-A0A6L9ZQV7-F1
#
_cell.length_a   1.000
_cell.length_b   1.000
_cell.length_c   1.000
_cell.angle_alpha   90.00
_cell.angle_beta   90.00
_cell.angle_gamma   90.00
#
_symmetry.space_group_name_H-M   'P 1'
#
loop_
_entity.id
_entity.type
_entity.pdbx_description
1 polymer ?
#
loop_
_entity_poly.entity_id
_entity_poly.type
_entity_poly.pdbx_seq_one_letter_code
_entity_poly.pdbx_strand_id
1 'polypeptide(L)'
;MKFQPYTQVIITFIFFLLGLIIGRFQLTISWETNDYETFSQPQLLNIPTQKPLPKSPTKQIQECGLLTTTSQSYIVKTDKGAFRVSNCTDRPIRLALLAKSSDQSYQKSAHWDFAPGEGSNRGLILSLPEEKLTLKPGDILVVFAQDGSRLYWGPYVVGETKFPTWNRETLEWLLILKP
;
A
#
# COMPACT_ATOMS: atom_id res chain seq x y z
N MET A 1 -5.13 -56.10 -37.47
CA MET A 1 -4.76 -54.86 -36.75
C MET A 1 -3.97 -55.25 -35.50
N LYS A 2 -2.65 -54.99 -35.43
CA LYS A 2 -1.79 -55.27 -34.27
C LYS A 2 -1.03 -53.99 -33.88
N PHE A 3 -1.64 -53.17 -33.01
CA PHE A 3 -1.05 -51.94 -32.45
C PHE A 3 -0.83 -52.07 -30.92
N GLN A 4 -0.54 -53.27 -30.41
CA GLN A 4 -0.46 -53.47 -28.95
C GLN A 4 0.88 -53.13 -28.25
N PRO A 5 2.08 -53.23 -28.86
CA PRO A 5 3.31 -52.99 -28.10
C PRO A 5 3.61 -51.50 -27.91
N TYR A 6 3.17 -50.63 -28.82
CA TYR A 6 3.51 -49.20 -28.79
C TYR A 6 2.80 -48.44 -27.64
N THR A 7 1.54 -48.79 -27.35
CA THR A 7 0.78 -48.18 -26.26
C THR A 7 1.42 -48.42 -24.90
N GLN A 8 1.94 -49.63 -24.65
CA GLN A 8 2.60 -49.95 -23.38
C GLN A 8 3.92 -49.19 -23.22
N VAL A 9 4.69 -49.01 -24.30
CA VAL A 9 5.93 -48.24 -24.28
C VAL A 9 5.67 -46.75 -24.04
N ILE A 10 4.60 -46.19 -24.61
CA ILE A 10 4.24 -44.79 -24.36
C ILE A 10 3.84 -44.58 -22.88
N ILE A 11 3.03 -45.48 -22.33
CA ILE A 11 2.57 -45.37 -20.95
C ILE A 11 3.75 -45.43 -19.98
N THR A 12 4.67 -46.39 -20.15
CA THR A 12 5.86 -46.51 -19.29
C THR A 12 6.77 -45.28 -19.40
N PHE A 13 6.91 -44.71 -20.60
CA PHE A 13 7.70 -43.49 -20.81
C PHE A 13 7.08 -42.27 -20.13
N ILE A 14 5.74 -42.13 -20.14
CA ILE A 14 5.04 -41.04 -19.45
C ILE A 14 5.24 -41.14 -17.93
N PHE A 15 5.09 -42.33 -17.34
CA PHE A 15 5.31 -42.52 -15.90
C PHE A 15 6.76 -42.25 -15.49
N PHE A 16 7.73 -42.63 -16.33
CA PHE A 16 9.14 -42.33 -16.11
C PHE A 16 9.41 -40.82 -16.12
N LEU A 17 8.84 -40.08 -17.08
CA LEU A 17 8.94 -38.63 -17.13
C LEU A 17 8.29 -37.93 -15.93
N LEU A 18 7.12 -38.42 -15.49
CA LEU A 18 6.46 -37.88 -14.28
C LEU A 18 7.29 -38.09 -13.02
N GLY A 19 7.93 -39.26 -12.87
CA GLY A 19 8.81 -39.56 -11.74
C GLY A 19 10.02 -38.63 -11.65
N LEU A 20 10.63 -38.29 -12.80
CA LEU A 20 11.74 -37.34 -12.86
C LEU A 20 11.34 -35.92 -12.46
N ILE A 21 10.10 -35.51 -12.75
CA ILE A 21 9.58 -34.18 -12.39
C ILE A 21 9.33 -34.09 -10.88
N ILE A 22 8.71 -35.11 -10.29
CA ILE A 22 8.36 -35.11 -8.85
C ILE A 22 9.63 -35.12 -7.98
N GLY A 23 10.69 -35.84 -8.38
CA GLY A 23 11.95 -35.92 -7.64
C GLY A 23 12.76 -34.62 -7.56
N ARG A 24 12.38 -33.56 -8.30
CA ARG A 24 13.05 -32.25 -8.27
C ARG A 24 12.38 -31.24 -7.33
N PHE A 25 11.20 -31.54 -6.81
CA PHE A 25 10.50 -30.64 -5.89
C PHE A 25 10.90 -30.92 -4.45
N GLN A 26 11.84 -30.13 -3.92
CA GLN A 26 12.09 -30.00 -2.48
C GLN A 26 10.93 -29.21 -1.87
N LEU A 27 9.88 -29.90 -1.44
CA LEU A 27 8.69 -29.28 -0.87
C LEU A 27 8.95 -28.99 0.62
N THR A 28 9.55 -27.83 0.91
CA THR A 28 9.75 -27.36 2.28
C THR A 28 8.44 -26.80 2.81
N ILE A 29 7.78 -27.57 3.68
CA ILE A 29 6.61 -27.12 4.41
C ILE A 29 7.12 -26.49 5.71
N SER A 30 7.12 -25.16 5.79
CA SER A 30 7.37 -24.44 7.03
C SER A 30 6.05 -24.33 7.79
N TRP A 31 5.92 -25.08 8.88
CA TRP A 31 4.85 -24.84 9.85
C TRP A 31 5.32 -23.75 10.82
N GLU A 32 4.56 -22.68 10.94
CA GLU A 32 4.75 -21.68 11.98
C GLU A 32 3.96 -22.16 13.21
N THR A 33 4.66 -22.75 14.18
CA THR A 33 4.06 -23.06 15.48
C THR A 33 3.80 -21.74 16.21
N ASN A 34 2.52 -21.42 16.44
CA ASN A 34 2.13 -20.35 17.34
C ASN A 34 2.49 -20.79 18.77
N ASP A 35 3.68 -20.39 19.20
CA ASP A 35 4.12 -20.52 20.59
C ASP A 35 3.39 -19.45 21.41
N TYR A 36 2.34 -19.87 22.11
CA TYR A 36 1.69 -19.04 23.12
C TYR A 36 2.59 -18.99 24.35
N GLU A 37 3.50 -18.02 24.39
CA GLU A 37 4.26 -17.75 25.62
C GLU A 37 3.33 -17.17 26.69
N THR A 38 3.05 -18.03 27.68
CA THR A 38 2.46 -17.68 28.97
C THR A 38 3.46 -16.82 29.75
N PHE A 39 3.21 -15.50 29.81
CA PHE A 39 3.99 -14.59 30.66
C PHE A 39 3.76 -14.92 32.14
N SER A 40 4.75 -15.58 32.74
CA SER A 40 4.91 -15.66 34.20
C SER A 40 5.72 -14.46 34.69
N GLN A 41 5.15 -13.71 35.62
CA GLN A 41 5.76 -12.57 36.32
C GLN A 41 6.90 -13.03 37.25
N PRO A 42 7.97 -12.22 37.41
CA PRO A 42 8.54 -12.03 38.74
C PRO A 42 8.79 -10.57 39.12
N GLN A 43 8.98 -10.37 40.42
CA GLN A 43 8.76 -9.15 41.19
C GLN A 43 9.88 -8.09 41.09
N LEU A 44 9.43 -6.84 40.97
CA LEU A 44 9.89 -5.57 41.55
C LEU A 44 11.24 -5.52 42.30
N LEU A 45 12.24 -4.82 41.74
CA LEU A 45 13.24 -4.08 42.52
C LEU A 45 13.91 -2.93 41.71
N ASN A 46 13.74 -1.72 42.22
CA ASN A 46 14.53 -0.49 42.07
C ASN A 46 14.72 0.17 40.67
N ILE A 47 13.98 1.27 40.43
CA ILE A 47 14.32 2.32 39.47
C ILE A 47 14.38 3.68 40.21
N PRO A 48 15.46 4.47 40.09
CA PRO A 48 15.49 5.85 40.58
C PRO A 48 14.65 6.75 39.68
N THR A 49 13.88 7.64 40.31
CA THR A 49 12.95 8.64 39.76
C THR A 49 13.28 9.09 38.32
N GLN A 50 12.56 8.54 37.34
CA GLN A 50 12.57 9.03 35.97
C GLN A 50 11.83 10.37 35.91
N LYS A 51 12.57 11.39 35.48
CA LYS A 51 12.10 12.66 34.91
C LYS A 51 10.85 12.41 34.03
N PRO A 52 9.75 13.17 34.19
CA PRO A 52 8.54 12.92 33.41
C PRO A 52 8.85 13.07 31.91
N LEU A 53 8.52 12.02 31.15
CA LEU A 53 8.55 11.96 29.71
C LEU A 53 7.66 13.10 29.14
N PRO A 54 8.11 13.86 28.13
CA PRO A 54 7.29 14.91 27.53
C PRO A 54 6.00 14.31 26.96
N LYS A 55 4.89 15.02 27.21
CA LYS A 55 3.52 14.68 26.80
C LYS A 55 3.45 14.25 25.33
N SER A 56 2.67 13.19 25.10
CA SER A 56 2.10 12.77 23.81
C SER A 56 1.74 13.97 22.92
N PRO A 57 2.02 13.96 21.61
CA PRO A 57 1.73 15.09 20.74
C PRO A 57 0.23 15.12 20.38
N THR A 58 -0.63 15.46 21.34
CA THR A 58 -2.07 15.67 21.13
C THR A 58 -2.39 16.97 20.36
N LYS A 59 -1.39 17.65 19.77
CA LYS A 59 -1.58 19.00 19.18
C LYS A 59 -1.51 19.09 17.64
N GLN A 60 -1.24 18.00 16.91
CA GLN A 60 -1.09 18.07 15.45
C GLN A 60 -2.36 17.76 14.63
N ILE A 61 -3.42 17.23 15.24
CA ILE A 61 -4.67 16.86 14.52
C ILE A 61 -5.45 18.10 14.01
N GLN A 62 -5.21 19.29 14.58
CA GLN A 62 -6.09 20.45 14.36
C GLN A 62 -5.84 21.30 13.10
N GLU A 63 -4.74 21.11 12.35
CA GLU A 63 -4.35 22.12 11.34
C GLU A 63 -4.61 21.74 9.87
N CYS A 64 -5.18 20.58 9.57
CA CYS A 64 -5.44 20.13 8.20
C CYS A 64 -6.53 20.95 7.44
N GLY A 65 -7.16 21.93 8.09
CA GLY A 65 -8.24 22.72 7.52
C GLY A 65 -7.82 23.80 6.52
N LEU A 66 -6.54 24.17 6.43
CA LEU A 66 -6.13 25.40 5.74
C LEU A 66 -5.81 25.26 4.23
N LEU A 67 -5.72 24.04 3.69
CA LEU A 67 -5.62 23.85 2.23
C LEU A 67 -7.01 23.98 1.58
N THR A 68 -7.52 25.20 1.61
CA THR A 68 -8.63 25.63 0.74
C THR A 68 -8.07 26.51 -0.38
N THR A 69 -7.01 26.05 -1.05
CA THR A 69 -6.77 26.55 -2.41
C THR A 69 -7.97 26.13 -3.26
N THR A 70 -8.34 26.93 -4.25
CA THR A 70 -9.51 26.78 -5.14
C THR A 70 -9.41 25.52 -6.02
N SER A 71 -9.20 24.35 -5.43
CA SER A 71 -9.24 23.04 -6.07
C SER A 71 -10.69 22.74 -6.39
N GLN A 72 -11.12 23.16 -7.58
CA GLN A 72 -12.43 22.79 -8.10
C GLN A 72 -12.47 21.27 -8.21
N SER A 73 -13.34 20.62 -7.42
CA SER A 73 -13.56 19.17 -7.51
C SER A 73 -14.44 18.88 -8.73
N TYR A 74 -13.84 18.92 -9.92
CA TYR A 74 -14.47 18.41 -11.14
C TYR A 74 -13.65 17.23 -11.66
N ILE A 75 -14.32 16.29 -12.29
CA ILE A 75 -13.70 15.10 -12.87
C ILE A 75 -12.84 15.55 -14.05
N VAL A 76 -11.51 15.44 -13.93
CA VAL A 76 -10.55 15.88 -14.96
C VAL A 76 -9.86 14.69 -15.61
N LYS A 77 -10.20 14.39 -16.86
CA LYS A 77 -9.75 13.17 -17.55
C LYS A 77 -8.44 13.31 -18.32
N THR A 78 -7.82 14.49 -18.34
CA THR A 78 -6.64 14.77 -19.18
C THR A 78 -5.39 15.17 -18.40
N ASP A 79 -5.56 15.66 -17.17
CA ASP A 79 -4.50 16.38 -16.48
C ASP A 79 -3.52 15.42 -15.79
N LYS A 80 -2.22 15.71 -15.90
CA LYS A 80 -1.14 14.92 -15.32
C LYS A 80 -0.25 15.83 -14.51
N GLY A 81 0.20 15.38 -13.34
CA GLY A 81 0.98 16.23 -12.46
C GLY A 81 1.58 15.51 -11.27
N ALA A 82 2.33 16.25 -10.46
CA ALA A 82 2.88 15.72 -9.22
C ALA A 82 1.76 15.36 -8.24
N PHE A 83 2.04 14.45 -7.31
CA PHE A 83 1.05 13.98 -6.36
C PHE A 83 1.36 14.46 -4.95
N ARG A 84 0.44 15.27 -4.40
CA ARG A 84 0.53 15.84 -3.06
C ARG A 84 -0.47 15.14 -2.13
N VAL A 85 0.00 14.66 -0.99
CA VAL A 85 -0.81 13.90 -0.02
C VAL A 85 -0.69 14.47 1.37
N SER A 86 -1.81 14.55 2.10
CA SER A 86 -1.83 14.88 3.53
C SER A 86 -2.60 13.79 4.28
N ASN A 87 -1.96 13.17 5.28
CA ASN A 87 -2.64 12.29 6.21
C ASN A 87 -3.15 13.10 7.40
N CYS A 88 -4.44 13.44 7.41
CA CYS A 88 -5.04 14.17 8.52
C CYS A 88 -5.90 13.30 9.43
N THR A 89 -5.68 11.99 9.34
CA THR A 89 -6.22 11.03 10.29
C THR A 89 -5.34 10.98 11.53
N ASP A 90 -5.86 10.39 12.60
CA ASP A 90 -5.14 10.07 13.83
C ASP A 90 -4.39 8.74 13.75
N ARG A 91 -4.24 8.16 12.54
CA ARG A 91 -3.73 6.81 12.33
C ARG A 91 -2.55 6.77 11.36
N PRO A 92 -1.63 5.82 11.53
CA PRO A 92 -0.65 5.51 10.51
C PRO A 92 -1.36 4.89 9.31
N ILE A 93 -1.09 5.38 8.10
CA ILE A 93 -1.71 4.90 6.87
C ILE A 93 -0.66 4.55 5.84
N ARG A 94 -0.94 3.52 5.04
CA ARG A 94 -0.20 3.20 3.83
C ARG A 94 -1.02 3.61 2.63
N LEU A 95 -0.46 4.46 1.79
CA LEU A 95 -0.99 4.76 0.47
C LEU A 95 -0.30 3.88 -0.55
N ALA A 96 -1.07 3.11 -1.30
CA ALA A 96 -0.60 2.33 -2.44
C ALA A 96 -1.10 2.93 -3.75
N LEU A 97 -0.19 3.01 -4.72
CA LEU A 97 -0.45 3.40 -6.09
C LEU A 97 -0.35 2.17 -6.98
N LEU A 98 -1.33 2.03 -7.87
CA LEU A 98 -1.27 1.15 -9.03
C LEU A 98 -1.40 2.02 -10.30
N ALA A 99 -0.28 2.21 -10.99
CA ALA A 99 -0.20 3.07 -12.16
C ALA A 99 -0.61 2.33 -13.43
N LYS A 100 -1.46 2.97 -14.23
CA LYS A 100 -1.95 2.44 -15.50
C LYS A 100 -0.89 2.61 -16.57
N SER A 101 -0.63 1.62 -17.40
CA SER A 101 0.26 1.70 -18.56
C SER A 101 -0.45 2.35 -19.75
N SER A 102 0.29 2.65 -20.83
CA SER A 102 -0.30 3.10 -22.09
C SER A 102 -1.27 2.08 -22.68
N ASP A 103 -1.02 0.80 -22.44
CA ASP A 103 -1.77 -0.32 -23.02
C ASP A 103 -2.95 -0.73 -22.14
N GLN A 104 -3.37 0.17 -21.25
CA GLN A 104 -4.46 -0.01 -20.29
C GLN A 104 -4.26 -1.13 -19.28
N SER A 105 -3.08 -1.73 -19.21
CA SER A 105 -2.68 -2.71 -18.19
C SER A 105 -2.07 -2.02 -16.97
N TYR A 106 -2.03 -2.67 -15.81
CA TYR A 106 -1.33 -2.14 -14.63
C TYR A 106 -0.01 -2.87 -14.47
N GLN A 107 1.10 -2.12 -14.47
CA GLN A 107 2.43 -2.72 -14.45
C GLN A 107 3.38 -2.13 -13.40
N LYS A 108 3.06 -0.94 -12.87
CA LYS A 108 3.91 -0.26 -11.89
C LYS A 108 3.12 0.01 -10.61
N SER A 109 3.67 -0.43 -9.48
CA SER A 109 3.12 -0.16 -8.17
C SER A 109 4.16 0.52 -7.28
N ALA A 110 3.67 1.30 -6.32
CA ALA A 110 4.48 1.94 -5.31
C ALA A 110 3.63 2.14 -4.05
N HIS A 111 4.27 2.34 -2.91
CA HIS A 111 3.57 2.72 -1.70
C HIS A 111 4.39 3.68 -0.86
N TRP A 112 3.69 4.44 -0.02
CA TRP A 112 4.26 5.35 0.95
C TRP A 112 3.51 5.18 2.27
N ASP A 113 4.27 5.22 3.34
CA ASP A 113 3.73 5.16 4.70
C ASP A 113 3.73 6.55 5.28
N PHE A 114 2.65 6.87 5.99
CA PHE A 114 2.45 8.15 6.63
C PHE A 114 2.18 7.94 8.11
N ALA A 115 2.88 8.69 8.95
CA ALA A 115 2.53 8.82 10.36
C ALA A 115 1.19 9.58 10.51
N PRO A 116 0.49 9.43 11.66
CA PRO A 116 -0.66 10.27 11.99
C PRO A 116 -0.34 11.76 11.81
N GLY A 117 -1.19 12.50 11.11
CA GLY A 117 -1.01 13.94 10.88
C GLY A 117 0.07 14.34 9.86
N GLU A 118 0.78 13.39 9.24
CA GLU A 118 1.89 13.71 8.33
C GLU A 118 1.45 14.45 7.06
N GLY A 119 2.25 15.44 6.66
CA GLY A 119 1.91 16.40 5.59
C GLY A 119 1.00 17.54 6.05
N SER A 120 0.19 17.35 7.10
CA SER A 120 -0.63 18.38 7.76
C SER A 120 -1.30 19.36 6.77
N ASN A 121 -1.04 20.67 6.90
CA ASN A 121 -1.62 21.73 6.07
C ASN A 121 -0.85 22.05 4.78
N ARG A 122 0.25 21.35 4.48
CA ARG A 122 1.05 21.60 3.26
C ARG A 122 1.06 20.42 2.30
N GLY A 123 0.76 19.23 2.82
CA GLY A 123 0.95 17.96 2.13
C GLY A 123 2.42 17.68 1.80
N LEU A 124 2.68 16.42 1.45
CA LEU A 124 3.94 15.95 0.93
C LEU A 124 3.79 15.66 -0.55
N ILE A 125 4.71 16.19 -1.38
CA ILE A 125 4.82 15.76 -2.77
C ILE A 125 5.57 14.43 -2.78
N LEU A 126 4.94 13.41 -3.35
CA LEU A 126 5.51 12.08 -3.43
C LEU A 126 6.40 11.93 -4.67
N SER A 127 7.42 11.09 -4.53
CA SER A 127 8.35 10.72 -5.58
C SER A 127 8.62 9.23 -5.54
N LEU A 128 9.18 8.71 -6.62
CA LEU A 128 9.70 7.35 -6.69
C LEU A 128 11.21 7.37 -6.45
N PRO A 129 11.85 6.23 -6.11
CA PRO A 129 13.28 6.19 -5.84
C PRO A 129 14.14 6.68 -7.01
N GLU A 130 13.75 6.35 -8.23
CA GLU A 130 14.54 6.61 -9.44
C GLU A 130 13.97 7.73 -10.32
N GLU A 131 12.73 8.17 -10.07
CA GLU A 131 12.05 9.12 -10.93
C GLU A 131 11.05 10.02 -10.20
N LYS A 132 10.68 11.12 -10.87
CA LYS A 132 9.58 11.95 -10.41
C LYS A 132 8.25 11.22 -10.64
N LEU A 133 7.46 11.10 -9.58
CA LEU A 133 6.10 10.59 -9.69
C LEU A 133 5.23 11.60 -10.45
N THR A 134 4.59 11.13 -11.52
CA THR A 134 3.57 11.90 -12.25
C THR A 134 2.30 11.08 -12.31
N LEU A 135 1.28 11.49 -11.55
CA LEU A 135 -0.04 10.88 -11.62
C LEU A 135 -0.75 11.29 -12.89
N LYS A 136 -1.52 10.35 -13.44
CA LYS A 136 -2.33 10.56 -14.63
C LYS A 136 -3.72 9.92 -14.47
N PRO A 137 -4.68 10.33 -15.31
CA PRO A 137 -6.03 9.81 -15.24
C PRO A 137 -6.06 8.29 -15.46
N GLY A 138 -6.85 7.60 -14.64
CA GLY A 138 -6.94 6.14 -14.61
C GLY A 138 -5.92 5.43 -13.72
N ASP A 139 -4.95 6.14 -13.12
CA ASP A 139 -4.16 5.58 -12.02
C ASP A 139 -5.06 5.32 -10.81
N ILE A 140 -4.77 4.24 -10.08
CA ILE A 140 -5.56 3.84 -8.91
C ILE A 140 -4.76 4.09 -7.63
N LEU A 141 -5.39 4.76 -6.68
CA LEU A 141 -4.86 4.98 -5.34
C LEU A 141 -5.74 4.25 -4.33
N VAL A 142 -5.11 3.50 -3.43
CA VAL A 142 -5.77 2.83 -2.31
C VAL A 142 -5.05 3.22 -1.04
N VAL A 143 -5.80 3.53 0.01
CA VAL A 143 -5.21 3.85 1.31
C VAL A 143 -5.82 2.95 2.38
N PHE A 144 -5.00 2.47 3.30
CA PHE A 144 -5.45 1.67 4.41
C PHE A 144 -4.65 1.97 5.68
N ALA A 145 -5.30 1.81 6.83
CA ALA A 145 -4.66 1.98 8.11
C ALA A 145 -3.70 0.82 8.40
N GLN A 146 -2.53 1.15 8.95
CA GLN A 146 -1.48 0.18 9.30
C GLN A 146 -1.60 -0.34 10.74
N ASP A 147 -2.53 0.21 11.53
CA ASP A 147 -2.75 -0.10 12.95
C ASP A 147 -3.65 -1.33 13.19
N GLY A 148 -4.05 -2.05 12.13
CA GLY A 148 -4.94 -3.20 12.24
C GLY A 148 -6.43 -2.87 12.39
N SER A 149 -6.81 -1.59 12.36
CA SER A 149 -8.22 -1.14 12.47
C SER A 149 -9.11 -1.54 11.29
N ARG A 150 -8.52 -2.03 10.19
CA ARG A 150 -9.23 -2.40 8.95
C ARG A 150 -10.00 -1.22 8.33
N LEU A 151 -9.50 0.01 8.51
CA LEU A 151 -10.01 1.19 7.83
C LEU A 151 -9.38 1.32 6.44
N TYR A 152 -10.21 1.69 5.47
CA TYR A 152 -9.85 1.79 4.06
C TYR A 152 -10.45 3.07 3.45
N TRP A 153 -9.67 3.73 2.59
CA TRP A 153 -10.11 4.86 1.79
C TRP A 153 -9.84 4.59 0.30
N GLY A 154 -10.79 4.97 -0.54
CA GLY A 154 -10.77 4.67 -1.98
C GLY A 154 -11.56 3.40 -2.34
N PRO A 155 -11.26 2.75 -3.49
CA PRO A 155 -10.21 3.14 -4.44
C PRO A 155 -10.51 4.49 -5.08
N TYR A 156 -9.49 5.34 -5.18
CA TYR A 156 -9.56 6.58 -5.92
C TYR A 156 -8.99 6.36 -7.31
N VAL A 157 -9.79 6.61 -8.33
CA VAL A 157 -9.35 6.56 -9.72
C VAL A 157 -9.10 7.99 -10.17
N VAL A 158 -7.83 8.33 -10.40
CA VAL A 158 -7.40 9.69 -10.75
C VAL A 158 -8.19 10.17 -11.97
N GLY A 159 -8.76 11.38 -11.88
CA GLY A 159 -9.53 11.96 -12.96
C GLY A 159 -10.89 11.32 -13.25
N GLU A 160 -11.33 10.35 -12.43
CA GLU A 160 -12.64 9.69 -12.53
C GLU A 160 -13.44 9.80 -11.23
N THR A 161 -12.81 9.58 -10.07
CA THR A 161 -13.41 9.80 -8.75
C THR A 161 -13.27 11.24 -8.28
N LYS A 162 -14.06 11.65 -7.28
CA LYS A 162 -14.04 13.02 -6.71
C LYS A 162 -12.67 13.41 -6.13
N PHE A 163 -11.94 12.43 -5.61
CA PHE A 163 -10.56 12.57 -5.13
C PHE A 163 -9.63 11.66 -5.95
N PRO A 164 -8.33 11.96 -6.06
CA PRO A 164 -7.70 13.23 -5.67
C PRO A 164 -8.24 14.40 -6.49
N THR A 165 -8.19 15.60 -5.93
CA THR A 165 -8.61 16.83 -6.64
C THR A 165 -7.46 17.42 -7.41
N TRP A 166 -7.72 17.92 -8.61
CA TRP A 166 -6.72 18.65 -9.39
C TRP A 166 -6.60 20.10 -8.90
N ASN A 167 -5.39 20.54 -8.60
CA ASN A 167 -5.06 21.94 -8.37
C ASN A 167 -4.47 22.54 -9.64
N ARG A 168 -5.22 23.43 -10.30
CA ARG A 168 -4.80 24.09 -11.55
C ARG A 168 -3.66 25.09 -11.36
N GLU A 169 -3.52 25.67 -10.17
CA GLU A 169 -2.51 26.69 -9.89
C GLU A 169 -1.13 26.06 -9.74
N THR A 170 -1.05 24.91 -9.07
CA THR A 170 0.22 24.19 -8.84
C THR A 170 0.48 23.08 -9.85
N LEU A 171 -0.52 22.71 -10.66
CA LEU A 171 -0.49 21.56 -11.58
C LEU A 171 -0.21 20.24 -10.82
N GLU A 172 -0.88 20.08 -9.68
CA GLU A 172 -0.71 18.94 -8.78
C GLU A 172 -2.05 18.25 -8.50
N TRP A 173 -2.00 16.92 -8.38
CA TRP A 173 -3.08 16.14 -7.79
C TRP A 173 -2.96 16.20 -6.27
N LEU A 174 -4.05 16.56 -5.58
CA LEU A 174 -4.10 16.70 -4.12
C LEU A 174 -5.04 15.65 -3.52
N LEU A 175 -4.53 14.85 -2.58
CA LEU A 175 -5.31 13.97 -1.72
C LEU A 175 -5.16 14.38 -0.26
N ILE A 176 -6.27 14.74 0.38
CA ILE A 176 -6.33 15.03 1.81
C ILE A 176 -7.18 13.93 2.46
N LEU A 177 -6.54 13.09 3.27
CA LEU A 177 -7.23 12.05 4.03
C LEU A 177 -7.78 12.64 5.31
N LYS A 178 -9.05 12.40 5.58
CA LYS A 178 -9.74 12.88 6.77
C LYS A 178 -10.23 11.70 7.62
N PRO A 179 -10.42 11.90 8.94
CA PRO A 179 -11.01 10.89 9.82
C PRO A 179 -12.36 10.39 9.33
#